data_AF-A0A0A0DBM9-F1
#
_entry.id   AF-A0A0A0DBM9-F1
#
_cell.length_a   1.000
_cell.length_b   1.000
_cell.length_c   1.000
_cell.angle_alpha   90.00
_cell.angle_beta   90.00
_cell.angle_gamma   90.00
#
_symmetry.space_group_name_H-M   'P 1'
#
loop_
_entity.id
_entity.type
_entity.pdbx_description
1 polymer ?
#
loop_
_entity_poly.entity_id
_entity_poly.type
_entity_poly.pdbx_seq_one_letter_code
_entity_poly.pdbx_strand_id
1 'polypeptide(L)'
;MSPRGLSLGEGLRAAASCAVVVAVGGLLQAPILAWAAIAAFWTCLADPGGPNTDRLRALTGFALLSTGFVLAGATAASQGWGWAAATVFPCALIGAMAGAYGAPARQIGTLATVVCVTAVDHPAASPAGLAEFAAAHLAGCLWAMLLALSVWRIHPFRPARSTLAATYRGLAAMAAGLARLDSRSAPLAWAR
;
A
#
# COMPACT_ATOMS: atom_id res chain seq x y z
N MET A 1 7.43 -17.67 -0.72
CA MET A 1 6.55 -17.02 0.28
C MET A 1 5.73 -18.12 0.96
N SER A 2 5.80 -18.29 2.28
CA SER A 2 4.93 -19.25 2.97
C SER A 2 3.52 -18.65 3.16
N PRO A 3 2.44 -19.43 3.09
CA PRO A 3 1.06 -18.93 3.22
C PRO A 3 0.75 -18.19 4.54
N ARG A 4 1.62 -18.34 5.55
CA ARG A 4 1.49 -17.71 6.88
C ARG A 4 1.88 -16.22 6.92
N GLY A 5 2.29 -15.64 5.79
CA GLY A 5 2.61 -14.21 5.67
C GLY A 5 1.39 -13.32 5.39
N LEU A 6 0.22 -13.90 5.10
CA LEU A 6 -1.01 -13.14 4.88
C LEU A 6 -1.63 -12.78 6.23
N SER A 7 -1.53 -11.51 6.60
CA SER A 7 -2.25 -10.95 7.73
C SER A 7 -3.74 -10.92 7.39
N LEU A 8 -4.48 -11.98 7.79
CA LEU A 8 -5.95 -12.03 7.67
C LEU A 8 -6.60 -10.77 8.26
N GLY A 9 -5.96 -10.18 9.28
CA GLY A 9 -6.27 -8.86 9.80
C GLY A 9 -6.27 -7.83 8.68
N GLU A 10 -5.13 -7.49 8.08
CA GLU A 10 -5.05 -6.47 7.01
C GLU A 10 -6.10 -6.65 5.90
N GLY A 11 -6.34 -7.89 5.46
CA GLY A 11 -7.39 -8.20 4.48
C GLY A 11 -8.81 -7.87 4.97
N LEU A 12 -9.15 -8.24 6.22
CA LEU A 12 -10.44 -7.93 6.82
C LEU A 12 -10.67 -6.41 6.95
N ARG A 13 -9.60 -5.63 7.10
CA ARG A 13 -9.67 -4.17 7.17
C ARG A 13 -10.15 -3.59 5.88
N ALA A 14 -9.50 -4.04 4.82
CA ALA A 14 -9.71 -3.54 3.49
C ALA A 14 -11.12 -3.94 3.07
N ALA A 15 -11.52 -5.19 3.34
CA ALA A 15 -12.88 -5.65 3.15
C ALA A 15 -13.90 -4.79 3.93
N ALA A 16 -13.68 -4.57 5.23
CA ALA A 16 -14.60 -3.79 6.06
C ALA A 16 -14.68 -2.32 5.64
N SER A 17 -13.55 -1.68 5.35
CA SER A 17 -13.51 -0.27 4.93
C SER A 17 -14.27 -0.07 3.61
N CYS A 18 -14.09 -0.98 2.66
CA CYS A 18 -14.78 -0.97 1.38
C CYS A 18 -16.26 -1.29 1.53
N ALA A 19 -16.60 -2.33 2.30
CA ALA A 19 -17.98 -2.74 2.51
C ALA A 19 -18.83 -1.63 3.12
N VAL A 20 -18.29 -0.85 4.06
CA VAL A 20 -18.99 0.30 4.63
C VAL A 20 -19.27 1.37 3.57
N VAL A 21 -18.27 1.73 2.75
CA VAL A 21 -18.46 2.75 1.71
C VAL A 21 -19.44 2.28 0.64
N VAL A 22 -19.36 1.00 0.24
CA VAL A 22 -20.30 0.40 -0.72
C VAL A 22 -21.72 0.38 -0.16
N ALA A 23 -21.90 -0.01 1.11
CA ALA A 23 -23.21 -0.01 1.75
C ALA A 23 -23.81 1.40 1.79
N VAL A 24 -23.01 2.42 2.15
CA VAL A 24 -23.44 3.82 2.13
C VAL A 24 -23.78 4.28 0.71
N GLY A 25 -22.97 3.93 -0.29
CA GLY A 25 -23.25 4.23 -1.69
C GLY A 25 -24.55 3.62 -2.21
N GLY A 26 -24.85 2.39 -1.80
CA GLY A 26 -26.12 1.73 -2.11
C GLY A 26 -27.33 2.37 -1.43
N LEU A 27 -27.17 2.84 -0.18
CA LEU A 27 -28.25 3.55 0.53
C LEU A 27 -28.52 4.93 -0.07
N LEU A 28 -27.48 5.65 -0.48
CA LEU A 28 -27.58 6.99 -1.06
C LEU A 28 -27.84 6.99 -2.56
N GLN A 29 -27.88 5.82 -3.21
CA GLN A 29 -28.01 5.66 -4.66
C GLN A 29 -27.00 6.51 -5.45
N ALA A 30 -25.79 6.66 -4.89
CA ALA A 30 -24.76 7.54 -5.43
C ALA A 30 -23.61 6.67 -5.99
N PRO A 31 -23.60 6.36 -7.30
CA PRO A 31 -22.65 5.42 -7.90
C PRO A 31 -21.20 5.89 -7.80
N ILE A 32 -20.97 7.20 -7.64
CA ILE A 32 -19.64 7.78 -7.45
C ILE A 32 -18.94 7.26 -6.18
N LEU A 33 -19.69 6.80 -5.16
CA LEU A 33 -19.11 6.21 -3.96
C LEU A 33 -18.42 4.87 -4.22
N ALA A 34 -18.70 4.18 -5.34
CA ALA A 34 -17.95 2.99 -5.72
C ALA A 34 -16.45 3.30 -5.86
N TRP A 35 -16.13 4.48 -6.40
CA TRP A 35 -14.76 4.95 -6.50
C TRP A 35 -14.14 5.28 -5.14
N ALA A 36 -14.91 5.89 -4.25
CA ALA A 36 -14.47 6.11 -2.87
C ALA A 36 -14.17 4.77 -2.16
N ALA A 37 -14.93 3.70 -2.45
CA ALA A 37 -14.68 2.38 -1.87
C ALA A 37 -13.36 1.78 -2.37
N ILE A 38 -13.07 1.88 -3.67
CA ILE A 38 -11.81 1.40 -4.25
C ILE A 38 -10.62 2.25 -3.73
N ALA A 39 -10.79 3.56 -3.59
CA ALA A 39 -9.78 4.42 -2.98
C ALA A 39 -9.51 4.02 -1.51
N ALA A 40 -10.56 3.71 -0.75
CA ALA A 40 -10.43 3.21 0.61
C ALA A 40 -9.71 1.85 0.66
N PHE A 41 -9.97 0.96 -0.30
CA PHE A 41 -9.26 -0.31 -0.47
C PHE A 41 -7.75 -0.10 -0.64
N TRP A 42 -7.36 0.68 -1.66
CA TRP A 42 -5.95 0.92 -1.96
C TRP A 42 -5.25 1.67 -0.84
N THR A 43 -5.94 2.57 -0.14
CA THR A 43 -5.37 3.25 1.04
C THR A 43 -5.09 2.26 2.17
N CYS A 44 -5.95 1.27 2.39
CA CYS A 44 -5.68 0.20 3.35
C CYS A 44 -4.51 -0.67 2.91
N LEU A 45 -4.37 -0.94 1.61
CA LEU A 45 -3.20 -1.63 1.07
C LEU A 45 -1.93 -0.78 1.16
N ALA A 46 -2.01 0.54 1.04
CA ALA A 46 -0.85 1.43 1.10
C ALA A 46 -0.33 1.63 2.54
N ASP A 47 -1.09 1.23 3.56
CA ASP A 47 -0.74 1.38 4.97
C ASP A 47 0.46 0.49 5.34
N PRO A 48 1.63 1.06 5.67
CA PRO A 48 2.80 0.27 6.05
C PRO A 48 2.69 -0.33 7.47
N GLY A 49 1.67 0.04 8.24
CA GLY A 49 1.58 -0.28 9.67
C GLY A 49 2.59 0.50 10.51
N GLY A 50 2.80 0.09 11.77
CA GLY A 50 3.75 0.72 12.68
C GLY A 50 3.18 1.93 13.46
N PRO A 51 4.04 2.84 13.95
CA PRO A 51 3.62 4.01 14.73
C PRO A 51 2.67 4.92 13.96
N ASN A 52 1.70 5.53 14.67
CA ASN A 52 0.67 6.36 14.03
C ASN A 52 1.23 7.58 13.28
N THR A 53 2.38 8.13 13.70
CA THR A 53 3.02 9.27 13.01
C THR A 53 3.54 8.88 11.63
N ASP A 54 4.12 7.69 11.51
CA ASP A 54 4.68 7.20 10.25
C ASP A 54 3.56 6.77 9.31
N ARG A 55 2.51 6.13 9.87
CA ARG A 55 1.29 5.80 9.13
C ARG A 55 0.60 7.05 8.61
N LEU A 56 0.45 8.10 9.44
CA LEU A 56 -0.16 9.35 9.00
C LEU A 56 0.63 9.98 7.85
N ARG A 57 1.97 10.03 7.93
CA ARG A 57 2.83 10.54 6.85
C ARG A 57 2.68 9.71 5.57
N ALA A 58 2.73 8.39 5.69
CA ALA A 58 2.60 7.47 4.56
C ALA A 58 1.22 7.58 3.87
N LEU A 59 0.14 7.52 4.65
CA LEU A 59 -1.23 7.58 4.14
C LEU A 59 -1.57 8.96 3.56
N THR A 60 -1.08 10.05 4.16
CA THR A 60 -1.23 11.39 3.60
C THR A 60 -0.45 11.51 2.29
N GLY A 61 0.78 10.99 2.25
CA GLY A 61 1.58 10.95 1.02
C GLY A 61 0.90 10.17 -0.10
N PHE A 62 0.33 9.00 0.21
CA PHE A 62 -0.46 8.21 -0.73
C PHE A 62 -1.71 8.97 -1.20
N ALA A 63 -2.49 9.56 -0.29
CA ALA A 63 -3.70 10.29 -0.63
C ALA A 63 -3.40 11.46 -1.58
N LEU A 64 -2.37 12.25 -1.30
CA LEU A 64 -1.98 13.39 -2.15
C LEU A 64 -1.44 12.94 -3.51
N LEU A 65 -0.52 11.97 -3.52
CA LEU A 65 0.09 11.47 -4.76
C LEU A 65 -0.95 10.83 -5.68
N SER A 66 -1.77 9.92 -5.13
CA SER A 66 -2.80 9.22 -5.89
C SER A 66 -3.90 10.17 -6.38
N THR A 67 -4.31 11.17 -5.58
CA THR A 67 -5.28 12.19 -6.04
C THR A 67 -4.70 13.04 -7.17
N GLY A 68 -3.41 13.39 -7.11
CA GLY A 68 -2.73 14.06 -8.22
C GLY A 68 -2.73 13.21 -9.49
N PHE A 69 -2.54 11.90 -9.36
CA PHE A 69 -2.58 10.96 -10.48
C PHE A 69 -3.99 10.74 -11.02
N VAL A 70 -5.03 10.79 -10.18
CA VAL A 70 -6.43 10.82 -10.62
C VAL A 70 -6.67 12.04 -11.50
N LEU A 71 -6.28 13.22 -11.04
CA LEU A 71 -6.44 14.47 -11.79
C LEU A 71 -5.68 14.41 -13.12
N ALA A 72 -4.42 13.97 -13.12
CA ALA A 72 -3.63 13.84 -14.34
C ALA A 72 -4.20 12.79 -15.31
N GLY A 73 -4.58 11.61 -14.82
CA GLY A 73 -5.11 10.53 -15.65
C GLY A 73 -6.44 10.90 -16.30
N ALA A 74 -7.40 11.38 -15.52
CA ALA A 74 -8.74 11.73 -16.01
C ALA A 74 -8.74 12.95 -16.96
N THR A 75 -7.84 13.94 -16.74
CA THR A 75 -7.67 15.09 -17.64
C THR A 75 -6.93 14.75 -18.93
N ALA A 76 -5.99 13.82 -18.88
CA ALA A 76 -5.31 13.35 -20.08
C ALA A 76 -6.23 12.48 -20.94
N ALA A 77 -7.05 11.64 -20.31
CA ALA A 77 -8.01 10.79 -20.99
C ALA A 77 -9.09 11.58 -21.74
N SER A 78 -9.50 12.75 -21.25
CA SER A 78 -10.46 13.61 -21.95
C SER A 78 -9.91 14.22 -23.26
N GLN A 79 -8.59 14.22 -23.45
CA GLN A 79 -7.92 14.68 -24.67
C GLN A 79 -7.69 13.55 -25.70
N GLY A 80 -8.03 12.30 -25.34
CA GLY A 80 -7.89 11.12 -26.18
C GLY A 80 -6.81 10.14 -25.72
N TRP A 81 -6.81 8.95 -26.33
CA TRP A 81 -5.97 7.83 -25.87
C TRP A 81 -4.46 8.14 -25.92
N GLY A 82 -3.98 8.89 -26.92
CA GLY A 82 -2.55 9.26 -27.00
C GLY A 82 -2.07 10.02 -25.76
N TRP A 83 -2.87 10.98 -25.28
CA TRP A 83 -2.57 11.76 -24.07
C TRP A 83 -2.68 10.91 -22.80
N ALA A 84 -3.70 10.06 -22.71
CA ALA A 84 -3.83 9.09 -21.63
C ALA A 84 -2.59 8.20 -21.50
N ALA A 85 -2.12 7.59 -22.58
CA ALA A 85 -0.93 6.75 -22.58
C ALA A 85 0.33 7.56 -22.22
N ALA A 86 0.46 8.77 -22.77
CA ALA A 86 1.58 9.67 -22.49
C ALA A 86 1.65 10.09 -21.02
N THR A 87 0.52 10.23 -20.32
CA THR A 87 0.46 10.59 -18.89
C THR A 87 0.72 9.41 -17.96
N VAL A 88 0.36 8.19 -18.35
CA VAL A 88 0.66 6.99 -17.56
C VAL A 88 2.17 6.79 -17.40
N PHE A 89 2.96 7.06 -18.44
CA PHE A 89 4.42 6.92 -18.38
C PHE A 89 5.10 7.73 -17.27
N PRO A 90 4.95 9.08 -17.17
CA PRO A 90 5.54 9.85 -16.09
C PRO A 90 4.95 9.49 -14.73
N CYS A 91 3.66 9.18 -14.62
CA CYS A 91 3.06 8.72 -13.36
C CYS A 91 3.66 7.38 -12.89
N ALA A 92 3.88 6.44 -13.82
CA ALA A 92 4.55 5.17 -13.54
C ALA A 92 6.02 5.38 -13.17
N LEU A 93 6.72 6.29 -13.85
CA LEU A 93 8.11 6.65 -13.52
C LEU A 93 8.21 7.23 -12.11
N ILE A 94 7.36 8.20 -11.76
CA ILE A 94 7.29 8.79 -10.42
C ILE A 94 6.97 7.71 -9.38
N GLY A 95 5.98 6.85 -9.64
CA GLY A 95 5.62 5.74 -8.77
C GLY A 95 6.76 4.73 -8.57
N ALA A 96 7.51 4.42 -9.62
CA ALA A 96 8.68 3.54 -9.54
C ALA A 96 9.83 4.18 -8.75
N MET A 97 10.09 5.48 -8.97
CA MET A 97 11.12 6.23 -8.25
C MET A 97 10.81 6.39 -6.76
N ALA A 98 9.53 6.33 -6.35
CA ALA A 98 9.16 6.30 -4.94
C ALA A 98 9.88 5.16 -4.17
N GLY A 99 10.22 4.06 -4.85
CA GLY A 99 10.98 2.95 -4.26
C GLY A 99 12.40 3.30 -3.80
N ALA A 100 12.98 4.42 -4.26
CA ALA A 100 14.26 4.93 -3.78
C ALA A 100 14.21 5.39 -2.31
N TYR A 101 13.01 5.74 -1.80
CA TYR A 101 12.80 6.20 -0.43
C TYR A 101 12.45 5.07 0.56
N GLY A 102 12.57 3.80 0.13
CA GLY A 102 12.37 2.63 0.97
C GLY A 102 11.11 1.82 0.63
N ALA A 103 10.92 0.73 1.38
CA ALA A 103 9.86 -0.25 1.11
C ALA A 103 8.42 0.34 1.21
N PRO A 104 8.06 1.14 2.22
CA PRO A 104 6.73 1.77 2.28
C PRO A 104 6.45 2.68 1.08
N ALA A 105 7.44 3.49 0.69
CA ALA A 105 7.31 4.41 -0.43
C ALA A 105 7.16 3.68 -1.78
N ARG A 106 7.82 2.53 -1.96
CA ARG A 106 7.62 1.66 -3.13
C ARG A 106 6.18 1.20 -3.27
N GLN A 107 5.56 0.77 -2.18
CA GLN A 107 4.17 0.29 -2.18
C GLN A 107 3.18 1.42 -2.47
N ILE A 108 3.39 2.58 -1.86
CA ILE A 108 2.63 3.82 -2.14
C ILE A 108 2.72 4.18 -3.62
N GLY A 109 3.94 4.23 -4.19
CA GLY A 109 4.16 4.56 -5.58
C GLY A 109 3.49 3.57 -6.53
N THR A 110 3.62 2.27 -6.26
CA THR A 110 2.98 1.20 -7.05
C THR A 110 1.46 1.35 -7.08
N LEU A 111 0.84 1.53 -5.91
CA LEU A 111 -0.62 1.68 -5.80
C LEU A 111 -1.09 3.02 -6.41
N ALA A 112 -0.32 4.10 -6.27
CA ALA A 112 -0.64 5.35 -6.93
C ALA A 112 -0.62 5.19 -8.46
N THR A 113 0.36 4.46 -9.02
CA THR A 113 0.37 4.15 -10.46
C THR A 113 -0.86 3.35 -10.88
N VAL A 114 -1.30 2.37 -10.08
CA VAL A 114 -2.56 1.63 -10.35
C VAL A 114 -3.74 2.62 -10.40
N VAL A 115 -3.83 3.54 -9.43
CA VAL A 115 -4.86 4.60 -9.43
C VAL A 115 -4.82 5.41 -10.73
N CYS A 116 -3.63 5.83 -11.18
CA CYS A 116 -3.47 6.57 -12.44
C CYS A 116 -4.05 5.81 -13.64
N VAL A 117 -3.67 4.53 -13.79
CA VAL A 117 -4.12 3.69 -14.90
C VAL A 117 -5.64 3.55 -14.87
N THR A 118 -6.22 3.32 -13.68
CA THR A 118 -7.69 3.21 -13.56
C THR A 118 -8.42 4.54 -13.79
N ALA A 119 -7.79 5.67 -13.45
CA ALA A 119 -8.38 6.99 -13.66
C ALA A 119 -8.43 7.37 -15.15
N VAL A 120 -7.50 6.84 -15.96
CA VAL A 120 -7.51 7.02 -17.41
C VAL A 120 -8.76 6.40 -18.07
N ASP A 121 -9.32 5.34 -17.48
CA ASP A 121 -10.56 4.73 -17.97
C ASP A 121 -11.80 5.59 -17.67
N HIS A 122 -11.64 6.70 -16.92
CA HIS A 122 -12.73 7.62 -16.55
C HIS A 122 -12.43 9.04 -17.05
N PRO A 123 -12.63 9.32 -18.35
CA PRO A 123 -12.43 10.65 -18.92
C PRO A 123 -13.37 11.66 -18.26
N ALA A 124 -12.83 12.76 -17.76
CA ALA A 124 -13.66 13.81 -17.17
C ALA A 124 -14.32 14.65 -18.28
N ALA A 125 -15.66 14.61 -18.35
CA ALA A 125 -16.44 15.39 -19.31
C ALA A 125 -16.51 16.89 -18.97
N SER A 126 -16.27 17.26 -17.70
CA SER A 126 -16.29 18.64 -17.23
C SER A 126 -15.32 18.86 -16.06
N PRO A 127 -14.88 20.11 -15.81
CA PRO A 127 -14.06 20.43 -14.63
C PRO A 127 -14.77 20.12 -13.31
N ALA A 128 -16.10 20.28 -13.26
CA ALA A 128 -16.90 19.94 -12.09
C ALA A 128 -16.90 18.42 -11.84
N GLY A 129 -17.09 17.62 -12.88
CA GLY A 129 -17.03 16.16 -12.78
C GLY A 129 -15.64 15.64 -12.39
N LEU A 130 -14.58 16.29 -12.88
CA LEU A 130 -13.21 15.99 -12.44
C LEU A 130 -13.02 16.26 -10.94
N ALA A 131 -13.51 17.41 -10.47
CA ALA A 131 -13.42 17.78 -9.06
C ALA A 131 -14.23 16.81 -8.18
N GLU A 132 -15.43 16.43 -8.61
CA GLU A 132 -16.26 15.43 -7.92
C GLU A 132 -15.56 14.07 -7.85
N PHE A 133 -14.97 13.62 -8.97
CA PHE A 133 -14.23 12.37 -9.04
C PHE A 133 -13.01 12.35 -8.10
N ALA A 134 -12.20 13.40 -8.14
CA ALA A 134 -11.05 13.56 -7.25
C ALA A 134 -11.47 13.68 -5.78
N ALA A 135 -12.57 14.39 -5.50
CA ALA A 135 -13.12 14.53 -4.15
C ALA A 135 -13.62 13.19 -3.60
N ALA A 136 -14.31 12.38 -4.42
CA ALA A 136 -14.75 11.04 -4.04
C ALA A 136 -13.57 10.11 -3.73
N HIS A 137 -12.53 10.12 -4.58
CA HIS A 137 -11.29 9.39 -4.34
C HIS A 137 -10.63 9.82 -3.01
N LEU A 138 -10.45 11.13 -2.82
CA LEU A 138 -9.84 11.68 -1.61
C LEU A 138 -10.66 11.38 -0.36
N ALA A 139 -11.99 11.44 -0.44
CA ALA A 139 -12.90 11.08 0.65
C ALA A 139 -12.74 9.60 1.04
N GLY A 140 -12.62 8.70 0.06
CA GLY A 140 -12.31 7.29 0.29
C GLY A 140 -10.97 7.08 0.99
N CYS A 141 -9.93 7.82 0.57
CA CYS A 141 -8.63 7.79 1.22
C CYS A 141 -8.69 8.28 2.67
N LEU A 142 -9.38 9.40 2.89
CA LEU A 142 -9.54 10.00 4.22
C LEU A 142 -10.33 9.07 5.15
N TRP A 143 -11.39 8.44 4.65
CA TRP A 143 -12.16 7.43 5.38
C TRP A 143 -11.29 6.25 5.82
N ALA A 144 -10.54 5.65 4.89
CA ALA A 144 -9.64 4.56 5.21
C ALA A 144 -8.55 4.97 6.20
N MET A 145 -8.02 6.20 6.09
CA MET A 145 -7.06 6.77 7.03
C MET A 145 -7.66 6.98 8.43
N LEU A 146 -8.90 7.44 8.53
CA LEU A 146 -9.60 7.54 9.82
C LEU A 146 -9.76 6.16 10.47
N LEU A 147 -10.23 5.17 9.71
CA LEU A 147 -10.32 3.79 10.21
C LEU A 147 -8.96 3.22 10.60
N ALA A 148 -7.92 3.55 9.82
CA ALA A 148 -6.53 3.16 10.08
C ALA A 148 -6.09 3.58 11.47
N LEU A 149 -6.30 4.86 11.78
CA LEU A 149 -5.75 5.51 12.95
C LEU A 149 -6.63 5.30 14.18
N SER A 150 -7.95 5.17 14.00
CA SER A 150 -8.92 5.05 15.09
C SER A 150 -9.26 3.60 15.48
N VAL A 151 -9.68 2.78 14.52
CA VAL A 151 -10.23 1.44 14.83
C VAL A 151 -9.12 0.44 15.10
N TRP A 152 -8.00 0.54 14.36
CA TRP A 152 -6.89 -0.41 14.45
C TRP A 152 -5.61 0.21 14.99
N ARG A 153 -5.60 0.45 16.30
CA ARG A 153 -4.36 0.49 17.10
C ARG A 153 -3.76 -0.91 17.22
N ILE A 154 -3.31 -1.50 16.10
CA ILE A 154 -2.59 -2.78 16.10
C ILE A 154 -1.17 -2.51 16.59
N HIS A 155 -0.69 -3.37 17.50
CA HIS A 155 0.56 -3.20 18.24
C HIS A 155 1.75 -2.85 17.32
N PRO A 156 2.28 -1.61 17.35
CA PRO A 156 3.22 -1.09 16.35
C PRO A 156 4.53 -1.88 16.21
N PHE A 157 4.85 -2.72 17.20
CA PHE A 157 6.10 -3.50 17.23
C PHE A 157 5.96 -4.95 16.78
N ARG A 158 4.76 -5.47 16.46
CA ARG A 158 4.61 -6.89 16.09
C ARG A 158 5.42 -7.29 14.84
N PRO A 159 5.41 -6.52 13.74
CA PRO A 159 6.22 -6.82 12.56
C PRO A 159 7.72 -6.81 12.87
N ALA A 160 8.18 -5.76 13.56
CA ALA A 160 9.57 -5.62 13.99
C ALA A 160 10.02 -6.79 14.89
N ARG A 161 9.19 -7.19 15.85
CA ARG A 161 9.45 -8.35 16.72
C ARG A 161 9.50 -9.66 15.94
N SER A 162 8.67 -9.82 14.91
CA SER A 162 8.68 -11.03 14.08
C SER A 162 9.94 -11.16 13.23
N THR A 163 10.41 -10.04 12.66
CA THR A 163 11.66 -9.97 11.89
C THR A 163 12.87 -10.22 12.78
N LEU A 164 12.93 -9.57 13.95
CA LEU A 164 13.97 -9.82 14.96
C LEU A 164 14.00 -11.30 15.35
N ALA A 165 12.84 -11.88 15.66
CA ALA A 165 12.76 -13.31 16.01
C ALA A 165 13.20 -14.22 14.86
N ALA A 166 12.93 -13.88 13.60
CA ALA A 166 13.42 -14.63 12.44
C ALA A 166 14.94 -14.56 12.32
N THR A 167 15.54 -13.37 12.43
CA THR A 167 17.00 -13.17 12.36
C THR A 167 17.73 -13.89 13.49
N TYR A 168 17.26 -13.76 14.73
CA TYR A 168 17.84 -14.48 15.88
C TYR A 168 17.73 -16.00 15.76
N ARG A 169 16.62 -16.52 15.21
CA ARG A 169 16.51 -17.95 14.92
C ARG A 169 17.49 -18.41 13.84
N GLY A 170 17.71 -17.60 12.81
CA GLY A 170 18.73 -17.85 11.78
C GLY A 170 20.14 -17.90 12.36
N LEU A 171 20.49 -16.91 13.19
CA LEU A 171 21.78 -16.86 13.90
C LEU A 171 21.97 -18.07 14.82
N ALA A 172 20.96 -18.43 15.61
CA ALA A 172 21.01 -19.59 16.49
C ALA A 172 21.19 -20.91 15.70
N ALA A 173 20.52 -21.05 14.55
CA ALA A 173 20.67 -22.22 13.69
C ALA A 173 22.09 -22.33 13.10
N MET A 174 22.69 -21.21 12.68
CA MET A 174 24.08 -21.15 12.21
C MET A 174 25.07 -21.51 13.33
N ALA A 175 24.92 -20.91 14.51
CA ALA A 175 25.76 -21.20 15.67
C ALA A 175 25.69 -22.68 16.08
N ALA A 176 24.48 -23.26 16.10
CA ALA A 176 24.30 -24.70 16.36
C ALA A 176 24.91 -25.57 15.24
N GLY A 177 24.90 -25.10 14.00
CA GLY A 177 25.58 -25.75 12.87
C GLY A 177 27.10 -25.79 13.07
N LEU A 178 27.71 -24.65 13.42
CA LEU A 178 29.14 -24.54 13.69
C LEU A 178 29.57 -25.40 14.89
N ALA A 179 28.83 -25.37 15.99
CA ALA A 179 29.11 -26.21 17.16
C ALA A 179 29.07 -27.71 16.84
N ARG A 180 28.14 -28.14 15.98
CA ARG A 180 28.09 -29.53 15.52
C ARG A 180 29.29 -29.91 14.65
N LEU A 181 29.81 -28.99 13.83
CA LEU A 181 31.03 -29.24 13.04
C LEU A 181 32.25 -29.34 13.95
N ASP A 182 32.39 -28.43 14.92
CA ASP A 182 33.48 -28.43 15.89
C ASP A 182 33.51 -29.73 16.73
N SER A 183 32.34 -30.18 17.21
CA SER A 183 32.22 -31.46 17.94
C SER A 183 32.56 -32.70 17.11
N ARG A 184 32.61 -32.57 15.77
CA ARG A 184 32.95 -33.64 14.83
C ARG A 184 34.35 -33.52 14.26
N SER A 185 35.07 -32.43 14.53
CA SER A 185 36.50 -32.35 14.24
C SER A 185 37.25 -33.32 15.14
N ALA A 186 37.75 -34.41 14.58
CA ALA A 186 38.79 -35.20 15.24
C ALA A 186 40.00 -34.29 15.52
N PRO A 187 40.73 -34.48 16.64
CA PRO A 187 41.93 -33.70 16.92
C PRO A 187 42.86 -33.75 15.70
N LEU A 188 43.19 -32.56 15.19
CA LEU A 188 43.93 -32.38 13.96
C LEU A 188 45.29 -33.11 14.04
N ALA A 189 45.42 -34.20 13.28
CA ALA A 189 46.59 -35.08 13.28
C ALA A 189 47.88 -34.41 12.72
N TRP A 190 47.83 -33.16 12.26
CA TRP A 190 48.98 -32.41 11.77
C TRP A 190 49.76 -31.67 12.87
N ALA A 191 49.28 -31.68 14.12
CA ALA A 191 50.00 -31.13 15.28
C ALA A 191 50.99 -32.12 15.93
N ARG A 192 51.48 -33.12 15.18
CA ARG A 192 52.58 -34.01 15.59
C ARG A 192 53.71 -33.96 14.56
#